data_AF-A0A4R3L0N9-F1
#
_entry.id   AF-A0A4R3L0N9-F1
#
_cell.length_a   1.000
_cell.length_b   1.000
_cell.length_c   1.000
_cell.angle_alpha   90.00
_cell.angle_beta   90.00
_cell.angle_gamma   90.00
#
_symmetry.space_group_name_H-M   'P 1'
#
loop_
_entity.id
_entity.type
_entity.pdbx_description
1 polymer ?
#
loop_
_entity_poly.entity_id
_entity_poly.type
_entity_poly.pdbx_seq_one_letter_code
_entity_poly.pdbx_strand_id
1 'polypeptide(L)'
;MLDEVFEKYIGNFKYFILFFILSIILAFVIKDSNVVTLILDNIGISDSLEEVLNIKNAIIFLIFILLETYIGTYGFVLAKKVIRNESIDIGNLFINTFSFYFRILGLNLLYILIILVLSFLIRHFVLSTTNFEFMIFNLILYLIAMIFLSMLTNIAQNFLVYNDDNIINSIKGGFKIGKKHVFKLLGLLIVASLVGQLPNMEAAETNRIVFGLGVFIISLYQAFMNLYIANLCKAEK
;
A
#
# COMPACT_ATOMS: atom_id res chain seq x y z
N MET A 1 3.36 -1.22 23.67
CA MET A 1 2.77 -0.54 22.47
C MET A 1 2.40 -1.56 21.40
N LEU A 2 3.29 -2.47 21.01
CA LEU A 2 2.92 -3.59 20.13
C LEU A 2 1.91 -4.52 20.80
N ASP A 3 2.09 -4.84 22.09
CA ASP A 3 1.17 -5.72 22.83
C ASP A 3 -0.25 -5.14 22.90
N GLU A 4 -0.38 -3.85 23.24
CA GLU A 4 -1.66 -3.13 23.23
C GLU A 4 -2.33 -3.16 21.85
N VAL A 5 -1.55 -2.95 20.78
CA VAL A 5 -2.06 -3.02 19.40
C VAL A 5 -2.51 -4.44 19.05
N PHE A 6 -1.78 -5.45 19.50
CA PHE A 6 -2.10 -6.86 19.29
C PHE A 6 -3.38 -7.27 20.04
N GLU A 7 -3.53 -6.86 21.30
CA GLU A 7 -4.75 -7.06 22.07
C GLU A 7 -5.96 -6.40 21.39
N LYS A 8 -5.80 -5.15 20.94
CA LYS A 8 -6.85 -4.45 20.17
C LYS A 8 -7.17 -5.18 18.86
N TYR A 9 -6.16 -5.71 18.18
CA TYR A 9 -6.34 -6.45 16.93
C TYR A 9 -7.17 -7.72 17.16
N ILE A 10 -6.80 -8.56 18.13
CA ILE A 10 -7.53 -9.79 18.48
C ILE A 10 -8.96 -9.45 18.92
N GLY A 11 -9.12 -8.49 19.84
CA GLY A 11 -10.43 -8.12 20.37
C GLY A 11 -11.40 -7.58 19.32
N ASN A 12 -10.88 -7.06 18.19
CA ASN A 12 -11.68 -6.47 17.12
C ASN A 12 -11.59 -7.24 15.78
N PHE A 13 -11.00 -8.44 15.79
CA PHE A 13 -10.75 -9.22 14.57
C PHE A 13 -11.99 -9.40 13.68
N LYS A 14 -13.16 -9.63 14.30
CA LYS A 14 -14.45 -9.82 13.61
C LYS A 14 -14.80 -8.68 12.66
N TYR A 15 -14.40 -7.45 12.96
CA TYR A 15 -14.71 -6.29 12.13
C TYR A 15 -13.80 -6.20 10.89
N PHE A 16 -12.64 -6.85 10.90
CA PHE A 16 -11.73 -6.90 9.75
C PHE A 16 -12.09 -7.99 8.74
N ILE A 17 -13.00 -8.91 9.08
CA ILE A 17 -13.40 -10.02 8.18
C ILE A 17 -13.82 -9.49 6.80
N LEU A 18 -14.61 -8.42 6.76
CA LEU A 18 -15.06 -7.83 5.50
C LEU A 18 -13.91 -7.23 4.69
N PHE A 19 -12.97 -6.57 5.36
CA PHE A 19 -11.73 -6.09 4.73
C PHE A 19 -10.96 -7.25 4.09
N PHE A 20 -10.77 -8.36 4.80
CA PHE A 20 -10.07 -9.54 4.29
C PHE A 20 -10.76 -10.16 3.07
N ILE A 21 -12.09 -10.32 3.12
CA ILE A 21 -12.88 -10.85 2.01
C ILE A 21 -12.71 -9.96 0.77
N LEU A 22 -12.85 -8.64 0.94
CA LEU A 22 -12.71 -7.68 -0.16
C LEU A 22 -11.30 -7.70 -0.76
N SER A 23 -10.25 -7.77 0.08
CA SER A 23 -8.87 -7.88 -0.38
C SER A 23 -8.62 -9.16 -1.18
N ILE A 24 -9.14 -10.30 -0.73
CA ILE A 24 -9.00 -11.59 -1.45
C ILE A 24 -9.74 -11.55 -2.79
N ILE A 25 -10.99 -11.07 -2.81
CA ILE A 25 -11.77 -10.94 -4.04
C ILE A 25 -11.03 -10.05 -5.03
N LEU A 26 -10.58 -8.86 -4.60
CA LEU A 26 -9.84 -7.94 -5.46
C LEU A 26 -8.58 -8.60 -6.02
N ALA A 27 -7.81 -9.31 -5.20
CA ALA A 27 -6.59 -9.98 -5.63
C ALA A 27 -6.85 -11.07 -6.69
N PHE A 28 -7.92 -11.86 -6.54
CA PHE A 28 -8.30 -12.84 -7.55
C PHE A 28 -8.74 -12.18 -8.87
N VAL A 29 -9.53 -11.11 -8.79
CA VAL A 29 -9.96 -10.38 -10.00
C VAL A 29 -8.75 -9.77 -10.71
N ILE A 30 -7.77 -9.22 -9.97
CA ILE A 30 -6.53 -8.71 -10.55
C ILE A 30 -5.74 -9.86 -11.21
N LYS A 31 -5.55 -10.99 -10.52
CA LYS A 31 -4.82 -12.16 -11.04
C LYS A 31 -5.45 -12.70 -12.33
N ASP A 32 -6.77 -12.86 -12.36
CA ASP A 32 -7.48 -13.40 -13.52
C ASP A 32 -7.62 -12.38 -14.68
N SER A 33 -7.45 -11.08 -14.42
CA SER A 33 -7.59 -10.03 -15.43
C SER A 33 -6.41 -9.89 -16.40
N ASN A 34 -5.33 -10.67 -16.25
CA ASN A 34 -4.06 -10.54 -17.00
C ASN A 34 -3.46 -9.13 -17.02
N VAL A 35 -3.93 -8.20 -16.18
CA VAL A 35 -3.46 -6.82 -16.15
C VAL A 35 -1.99 -6.74 -15.74
N VAL A 36 -1.56 -7.61 -14.82
CA VAL A 36 -0.16 -7.68 -14.37
C VAL A 36 0.75 -8.20 -15.49
N THR A 37 0.32 -9.22 -16.23
CA THR A 37 1.04 -9.79 -17.39
C THR A 37 1.11 -8.79 -18.55
N LEU A 38 0.03 -8.06 -18.83
CA LEU A 38 0.01 -6.98 -19.83
C LEU A 38 0.95 -5.82 -19.49
N ILE A 39 1.17 -5.54 -18.19
CA ILE A 39 2.14 -4.52 -17.75
C ILE A 39 3.57 -5.06 -17.89
N LEU A 40 3.84 -6.31 -17.52
CA LEU A 40 5.18 -6.90 -17.53
C LEU A 40 5.67 -7.27 -18.93
N ASP A 41 4.81 -7.83 -19.78
CA ASP A 41 5.18 -8.21 -21.16
C ASP A 41 5.44 -6.96 -22.02
N ASN A 42 4.76 -5.84 -21.75
CA ASN A 42 5.00 -4.55 -22.43
C ASN A 42 6.16 -3.73 -21.83
N ILE A 43 6.76 -4.16 -20.71
CA ILE A 43 8.06 -3.62 -20.25
C ILE A 43 9.21 -4.23 -21.06
N GLY A 44 8.94 -5.22 -21.92
CA GLY A 44 9.78 -5.58 -23.05
C GLY A 44 9.76 -4.51 -24.14
N ILE A 45 10.44 -3.39 -23.88
CA ILE A 45 10.94 -2.37 -24.84
C ILE A 45 10.28 -2.43 -26.24
N SER A 46 9.00 -2.10 -26.34
CA SER A 46 8.41 -1.54 -27.54
C SER A 46 8.17 -0.06 -27.26
N ASP A 47 8.68 0.82 -28.13
CA ASP A 47 8.60 2.28 -28.01
C ASP A 47 7.15 2.83 -28.13
N SER A 48 6.13 1.98 -28.10
CA SER A 48 4.74 2.37 -28.28
C SER A 48 4.01 2.48 -26.94
N LEU A 49 4.04 3.69 -26.37
CA LEU A 49 3.06 4.19 -25.41
C LEU A 49 1.60 3.84 -25.81
N GLU A 50 1.34 3.61 -27.09
CA GLU A 50 0.06 3.15 -27.68
C GLU A 50 -0.45 1.80 -27.12
N GLU A 51 0.41 0.82 -26.82
CA GLU A 51 -0.05 -0.50 -26.33
C GLU A 51 -0.42 -0.46 -24.84
N VAL A 52 0.31 0.34 -24.05
CA VAL A 52 -0.02 0.64 -22.64
C VAL A 52 -1.26 1.53 -22.54
N LEU A 53 -1.50 2.38 -23.54
CA LEU A 53 -2.68 3.26 -23.67
C LEU A 53 -3.84 2.64 -24.47
N ASN A 54 -3.90 1.32 -24.64
CA ASN A 54 -5.14 0.71 -25.09
C ASN A 54 -6.25 1.10 -24.12
N ILE A 55 -7.24 1.86 -24.59
CA ILE A 55 -8.31 2.49 -23.78
C ILE A 55 -8.96 1.45 -22.85
N LYS A 56 -9.12 0.21 -23.32
CA LYS A 56 -9.67 -0.88 -22.52
C LYS A 56 -8.79 -1.23 -21.31
N ASN A 57 -7.48 -1.36 -21.52
CA ASN A 57 -6.53 -1.71 -20.46
C ASN A 57 -6.37 -0.56 -19.46
N ALA A 58 -6.31 0.68 -19.95
CA ALA A 58 -6.26 1.88 -19.13
C ALA A 58 -7.50 2.03 -18.22
N ILE A 59 -8.70 1.76 -18.75
CA ILE A 59 -9.95 1.77 -17.97
C ILE A 59 -9.93 0.70 -16.88
N ILE A 60 -9.52 -0.53 -17.22
CA ILE A 60 -9.46 -1.63 -16.24
C ILE A 60 -8.46 -1.29 -15.11
N PHE A 61 -7.28 -0.79 -15.47
CA PHE A 61 -6.27 -0.36 -14.50
C PHE A 61 -6.79 0.75 -13.58
N LEU A 62 -7.49 1.73 -14.14
CA LEU A 62 -8.10 2.82 -13.37
C LEU A 62 -9.16 2.28 -12.40
N ILE A 63 -10.02 1.34 -12.83
CA ILE A 63 -10.99 0.69 -11.94
C ILE A 63 -10.30 -0.01 -10.77
N PHE A 64 -9.19 -0.71 -11.02
CA PHE A 64 -8.43 -1.38 -9.96
C PHE A 64 -7.83 -0.39 -8.96
N ILE A 65 -7.22 0.71 -9.43
CA ILE A 65 -6.72 1.76 -8.53
C ILE A 65 -7.84 2.31 -7.64
N LEU A 66 -9.01 2.56 -8.22
CA LEU A 66 -10.16 3.08 -7.48
C LEU A 66 -10.63 2.08 -6.40
N LEU A 67 -10.79 0.80 -6.78
CA LEU A 67 -11.21 -0.26 -5.84
C LEU A 67 -10.18 -0.50 -4.73
N GLU A 68 -8.90 -0.59 -5.08
CA GLU A 68 -7.81 -0.78 -4.12
C GLU A 68 -7.73 0.40 -3.15
N THR A 69 -7.84 1.62 -3.66
CA THR A 69 -7.87 2.84 -2.83
C THR A 69 -9.05 2.81 -1.86
N TYR A 70 -10.22 2.36 -2.31
CA TYR A 70 -11.41 2.28 -1.46
C TYR A 70 -11.24 1.25 -0.34
N ILE A 71 -10.79 0.03 -0.68
CA ILE A 71 -10.54 -1.05 0.29
C ILE A 71 -9.44 -0.66 1.28
N GLY A 72 -8.36 -0.04 0.81
CA GLY A 72 -7.30 0.50 1.68
C GLY A 72 -7.83 1.56 2.64
N THR A 73 -8.65 2.50 2.14
CA THR A 73 -9.28 3.54 2.97
C THR A 73 -10.20 2.94 4.03
N TYR A 74 -10.97 1.90 3.69
CA TYR A 74 -11.78 1.16 4.65
C TYR A 74 -10.92 0.58 5.78
N GLY A 75 -9.77 -0.03 5.45
CA GLY A 75 -8.80 -0.50 6.43
C GLY A 75 -8.27 0.59 7.36
N PHE A 76 -7.96 1.79 6.83
CA PHE A 76 -7.51 2.92 7.64
C PHE A 76 -8.61 3.45 8.57
N VAL A 77 -9.86 3.57 8.10
CA VAL A 77 -11.00 4.04 8.91
C VAL A 77 -11.31 3.04 10.01
N LEU A 78 -11.21 1.75 9.73
CA LEU A 78 -11.40 0.70 10.73
C LEU A 78 -10.32 0.77 11.82
N ALA A 79 -9.04 0.90 11.43
CA ALA A 79 -7.94 1.12 12.36
C ALA A 79 -8.15 2.39 13.23
N LYS A 80 -8.57 3.49 12.57
CA LYS A 80 -9.37 4.61 13.11
C LYS A 80 -10.10 4.28 14.39
N LYS A 81 -11.26 3.66 14.18
CA LYS A 81 -12.26 3.42 15.21
C LYS A 81 -11.75 2.49 16.31
N VAL A 82 -11.02 1.44 15.94
CA VAL A 82 -10.46 0.48 16.90
C VAL A 82 -9.46 1.15 17.85
N ILE A 83 -8.53 1.95 17.34
CA ILE A 83 -7.54 2.64 18.20
C ILE A 83 -8.21 3.68 19.11
N ARG A 84 -9.24 4.36 18.61
CA ARG A 84 -10.02 5.34 19.38
C ARG A 84 -11.11 4.75 20.29
N ASN A 85 -11.30 3.43 20.27
CA ASN A 85 -12.39 2.74 20.99
C ASN A 85 -13.79 3.29 20.64
N GLU A 86 -13.98 3.72 19.38
CA GLU A 86 -15.27 4.19 18.88
C GLU A 86 -16.18 3.00 18.54
N SER A 87 -17.51 3.19 18.55
CA SER A 87 -18.44 2.16 18.12
C SER A 87 -18.30 1.83 16.62
N ILE A 88 -18.27 0.54 16.32
CA ILE A 88 -18.10 0.02 14.97
C ILE A 88 -19.45 -0.48 14.46
N ASP A 89 -20.11 0.37 13.68
CA ASP A 89 -21.22 0.00 12.82
C ASP A 89 -20.70 -0.09 11.38
N ILE A 90 -20.84 -1.28 10.79
CA ILE A 90 -20.32 -1.61 9.44
C ILE A 90 -20.97 -0.73 8.37
N GLY A 91 -22.28 -0.46 8.48
CA GLY A 91 -23.00 0.35 7.49
C GLY A 91 -22.47 1.78 7.44
N ASN A 92 -22.31 2.39 8.62
CA ASN A 92 -21.71 3.72 8.75
C ASN A 92 -20.21 3.74 8.39
N LEU A 93 -19.51 2.62 8.46
CA LEU A 93 -18.08 2.55 8.11
C LEU A 93 -17.85 2.77 6.62
N PHE A 94 -18.72 2.26 5.75
CA PHE A 94 -18.65 2.48 4.30
C PHE A 94 -18.87 3.95 3.93
N ILE A 95 -19.83 4.61 4.58
CA ILE A 95 -20.10 6.03 4.38
C ILE A 95 -18.89 6.86 4.83
N ASN A 96 -18.36 6.58 6.03
CA ASN A 96 -17.17 7.23 6.53
C ASN A 96 -15.94 6.97 5.66
N THR A 97 -15.84 5.82 5.00
CA THR A 97 -14.75 5.53 4.05
C THR A 97 -14.78 6.50 2.88
N PHE A 98 -15.96 6.83 2.37
CA PHE A 98 -16.12 7.73 1.24
C PHE A 98 -15.64 9.17 1.53
N SER A 99 -15.76 9.66 2.77
CA SER A 99 -15.30 11.01 3.13
C SER A 99 -13.77 11.18 3.13
N PHE A 100 -13.03 10.08 3.25
CA PHE A 100 -11.57 10.06 3.16
C PHE A 100 -11.07 9.63 1.78
N TYR A 101 -11.89 8.88 1.03
CA TYR A 101 -11.52 8.25 -0.23
C TYR A 101 -10.81 9.18 -1.21
N PHE A 102 -11.39 10.32 -1.54
CA PHE A 102 -10.78 11.25 -2.52
C PHE A 102 -9.46 11.86 -2.04
N ARG A 103 -9.31 12.10 -0.73
CA ARG A 103 -8.06 12.60 -0.16
C ARG A 103 -6.96 11.55 -0.21
N ILE A 104 -7.30 10.28 0.06
CA ILE A 104 -6.37 9.15 -0.06
C ILE A 104 -6.01 8.89 -1.52
N LEU A 105 -6.98 8.97 -2.44
CA LEU A 105 -6.74 8.87 -3.88
C LEU A 105 -5.79 9.97 -4.37
N GLY A 106 -6.01 11.22 -3.95
CA GLY A 106 -5.12 12.33 -4.29
C GLY A 106 -3.70 12.13 -3.76
N LEU A 107 -3.56 11.59 -2.54
CA LEU A 107 -2.25 11.25 -1.98
C LEU A 107 -1.59 10.10 -2.76
N ASN A 108 -2.33 9.05 -3.13
CA ASN A 108 -1.85 7.96 -3.99
C ASN A 108 -1.33 8.46 -5.33
N LEU A 109 -2.10 9.29 -6.02
CA LEU A 109 -1.71 9.88 -7.30
C LEU A 109 -0.43 10.73 -7.20
N LEU A 110 -0.29 11.50 -6.11
CA LEU A 110 0.92 12.27 -5.84
C LEU A 110 2.15 11.36 -5.64
N TYR A 111 2.01 10.26 -4.89
CA TYR A 111 3.10 9.31 -4.72
C TYR A 111 3.43 8.54 -5.99
N ILE A 112 2.44 8.16 -6.79
CA ILE A 112 2.65 7.55 -8.12
C ILE A 112 3.47 8.50 -9.00
N LEU A 113 3.12 9.79 -9.03
CA LEU A 113 3.88 10.79 -9.80
C LEU A 113 5.34 10.89 -9.33
N ILE A 114 5.59 10.90 -8.01
CA ILE A 114 6.95 10.91 -7.45
C ILE A 114 7.73 9.65 -7.88
N ILE A 115 7.10 8.47 -7.82
CA ILE A 115 7.72 7.21 -8.26
C ILE A 115 8.07 7.27 -9.75
N LEU A 116 7.16 7.77 -10.60
CA LEU A 116 7.42 7.90 -12.04
C LEU A 116 8.62 8.81 -12.33
N VAL A 117 8.71 9.96 -11.66
CA VAL A 117 9.84 10.88 -11.80
C VAL A 117 11.15 10.23 -11.33
N LEU A 118 11.15 9.56 -10.17
CA LEU A 118 12.32 8.83 -9.66
C LEU A 118 12.77 7.72 -10.61
N SER A 119 11.84 6.91 -11.12
CA SER A 119 12.13 5.84 -12.06
C SER A 119 12.73 6.38 -13.37
N PHE A 120 12.20 7.50 -13.87
CA PHE A 120 12.76 8.15 -15.06
C PHE A 120 14.18 8.66 -14.84
N LEU A 121 14.46 9.28 -13.69
CA LEU A 121 15.79 9.75 -13.31
C LEU A 121 16.80 8.60 -13.24
N ILE A 122 16.45 7.51 -12.54
CA ILE A 122 17.34 6.34 -12.40
C ILE A 122 17.59 5.68 -13.76
N ARG A 123 16.56 5.51 -14.60
CA ARG A 123 16.74 5.02 -15.97
C ARG A 123 17.73 5.87 -16.74
N HIS A 124 17.60 7.19 -16.68
CA HIS A 124 18.53 8.10 -17.36
C HIS A 124 19.96 7.94 -16.86
N PHE A 125 20.18 7.84 -15.54
CA PHE A 125 21.52 7.61 -14.97
C PHE A 125 22.12 6.25 -15.37
N VAL A 126 21.29 5.21 -15.42
CA VAL A 126 21.73 3.85 -15.80
C VAL A 126 22.11 3.81 -17.28
N LEU A 127 21.38 4.51 -18.16
CA LEU A 127 21.68 4.57 -19.59
C LEU A 127 22.85 5.48 -19.93
N SER A 128 23.13 6.51 -19.11
CA SER A 128 24.19 7.48 -19.37
C SER A 128 25.58 7.05 -18.91
N THR A 129 25.70 5.91 -18.22
CA THR A 129 26.96 5.41 -17.65
C THR A 129 27.30 4.03 -18.18
N THR A 130 28.60 3.78 -18.37
CA THR A 130 29.14 2.44 -18.68
C THR A 130 29.75 1.76 -17.46
N ASN A 131 29.86 2.49 -16.33
CA ASN A 131 30.46 1.95 -15.11
C ASN A 131 29.45 1.11 -14.33
N PHE A 132 29.70 -0.20 -14.28
CA PHE A 132 28.88 -1.19 -13.59
C PHE A 132 28.72 -0.92 -12.08
N GLU A 133 29.79 -0.47 -11.40
CA GLU A 133 29.74 -0.15 -9.97
C GLU A 133 28.81 1.03 -9.71
N PHE A 134 28.86 2.04 -10.57
CA PHE A 134 27.96 3.19 -10.49
C PHE A 134 26.50 2.80 -10.78
N MET A 135 26.25 1.89 -11.73
CA MET A 135 24.91 1.35 -11.97
C MET A 135 24.34 0.64 -10.74
N ILE A 136 25.11 -0.29 -10.14
CA ILE A 136 24.69 -1.02 -8.94
C ILE A 136 24.40 -0.06 -7.80
N PHE A 137 25.29 0.92 -7.56
CA PHE A 137 25.10 1.90 -6.50
C PHE A 137 23.78 2.68 -6.65
N ASN A 138 23.47 3.15 -7.86
CA ASN A 138 22.21 3.85 -8.12
C ASN A 138 20.98 2.95 -7.97
N LEU A 139 21.08 1.68 -8.36
CA LEU A 139 20.00 0.70 -8.17
C LEU A 139 19.71 0.48 -6.67
N ILE A 140 20.76 0.32 -5.86
CA ILE A 140 20.62 0.19 -4.39
C ILE A 140 19.99 1.45 -3.80
N LEU A 141 20.43 2.63 -4.21
CA LEU A 141 19.88 3.90 -3.74
C LEU A 141 18.39 4.05 -4.11
N TYR A 142 18.01 3.62 -5.32
CA TYR A 142 16.61 3.58 -5.74
C TYR A 142 15.78 2.65 -4.87
N LEU A 143 16.25 1.43 -4.59
CA LEU A 143 15.56 0.48 -3.71
C LEU A 143 15.34 1.05 -2.30
N ILE A 144 16.37 1.69 -1.74
CA ILE A 144 16.28 2.37 -0.44
C ILE A 144 15.21 3.49 -0.50
N ALA A 145 15.25 4.33 -1.54
CA ALA A 145 14.28 5.41 -1.71
C ALA A 145 12.84 4.88 -1.80
N MET A 146 12.62 3.78 -2.54
CA MET A 146 11.30 3.14 -2.66
C MET A 146 10.78 2.60 -1.31
N ILE A 147 11.64 2.00 -0.49
CA ILE A 147 11.30 1.55 0.86
C ILE A 147 10.86 2.74 1.73
N PHE A 148 11.65 3.82 1.74
CA PHE A 148 11.33 5.03 2.51
C PHE A 148 10.04 5.69 2.02
N LEU A 149 9.82 5.74 0.71
CA LEU A 149 8.63 6.32 0.13
C LEU A 149 7.38 5.52 0.51
N SER A 150 7.42 4.19 0.35
CA SER A 150 6.34 3.29 0.75
C SER A 150 5.98 3.45 2.22
N MET A 151 7.00 3.53 3.08
CA MET A 151 6.83 3.80 4.51
C MET A 151 6.12 5.12 4.76
N LEU A 152 6.61 6.20 4.14
CA LEU A 152 6.06 7.54 4.31
C LEU A 152 4.62 7.62 3.83
N THR A 153 4.30 7.01 2.69
CA THR A 153 2.95 6.96 2.13
C THR A 153 1.98 6.32 3.11
N ASN A 154 2.31 5.14 3.63
CA ASN A 154 1.42 4.42 4.54
C ASN A 154 1.18 5.19 5.85
N ILE A 155 2.22 5.85 6.39
CA ILE A 155 2.08 6.68 7.59
C ILE A 155 1.25 7.93 7.30
N ALA A 156 1.50 8.61 6.18
CA ALA A 156 0.75 9.80 5.78
C ALA A 156 -0.74 9.50 5.58
N GLN A 157 -1.09 8.37 4.97
CA GLN A 157 -2.48 7.92 4.79
C GLN A 157 -3.17 7.66 6.14
N ASN A 158 -2.53 6.87 7.00
CA ASN A 158 -3.05 6.60 8.33
C ASN A 158 -3.19 7.89 9.15
N PHE A 159 -2.22 8.80 9.07
CA PHE A 159 -2.28 10.10 9.74
C PHE A 159 -3.44 10.94 9.23
N LEU A 160 -3.65 10.99 7.91
CA LEU A 160 -4.76 11.71 7.28
C LEU A 160 -6.11 11.24 7.83
N VAL A 161 -6.33 9.93 7.83
CA VAL A 161 -7.59 9.34 8.31
C VAL A 161 -7.73 9.47 9.83
N TYR A 162 -6.64 9.24 10.56
CA TYR A 162 -6.62 9.30 12.01
C TYR A 162 -6.96 10.70 12.53
N ASN A 163 -6.42 11.74 11.88
CA ASN A 163 -6.58 13.14 12.31
C ASN A 163 -7.68 13.89 11.59
N ASP A 164 -8.24 13.31 10.52
CA ASP A 164 -9.12 14.02 9.60
C ASP A 164 -8.47 15.30 9.04
N ASP A 165 -7.24 15.14 8.57
CA ASP A 165 -6.39 16.26 8.17
C ASP A 165 -6.37 16.43 6.64
N ASN A 166 -5.73 17.51 6.19
CA ASN A 166 -5.47 17.75 4.77
C ASN A 166 -4.21 17.01 4.29
N ILE A 167 -4.09 16.79 2.99
CA ILE A 167 -2.97 16.07 2.34
C ILE A 167 -1.60 16.63 2.79
N ILE A 168 -1.43 17.96 2.76
CA ILE A 168 -0.15 18.62 3.10
C ILE A 168 0.24 18.35 4.56
N ASN A 169 -0.69 18.54 5.49
CA ASN A 169 -0.45 18.31 6.91
C ASN A 169 -0.18 16.84 7.19
N SER A 170 -0.85 15.95 6.45
CA SER A 170 -0.67 14.50 6.57
C SER A 170 0.72 14.05 6.13
N ILE A 171 1.28 14.64 5.07
CA ILE A 171 2.67 14.39 4.65
C ILE A 171 3.64 14.88 5.74
N LYS A 172 3.44 16.10 6.27
CA LYS A 172 4.29 16.64 7.36
C LYS A 172 4.22 15.78 8.62
N GLY A 173 3.02 15.39 9.03
CA GLY A 173 2.78 14.48 10.16
C GLY A 173 3.41 13.10 9.93
N GLY A 174 3.26 12.57 8.72
CA GLY A 174 3.90 11.33 8.29
C GLY A 174 5.42 11.39 8.41
N PHE A 175 6.03 12.50 7.98
CA PHE A 175 7.48 12.71 8.09
C PHE A 175 7.94 12.80 9.56
N LYS A 176 7.18 13.50 10.41
CA LYS A 176 7.47 13.62 11.84
C LYS A 176 7.45 12.25 12.53
N ILE A 177 6.40 11.45 12.31
CA ILE A 177 6.25 10.10 12.90
C ILE A 177 7.32 9.16 12.33
N GLY A 178 7.49 9.15 11.00
CA GLY A 178 8.45 8.30 10.31
C GLY A 178 9.88 8.51 10.80
N LYS A 179 10.30 9.77 10.97
CA LYS A 179 11.63 10.11 11.51
C LYS A 179 11.84 9.59 12.93
N LYS A 180 10.83 9.72 13.81
CA LYS A 180 10.94 9.32 15.22
C LYS A 180 10.93 7.81 15.42
N HIS A 181 10.19 7.08 14.58
CA HIS A 181 9.97 5.63 14.71
C HIS A 181 10.62 4.82 13.59
N VAL A 182 11.63 5.38 12.92
CA VAL A 182 12.19 4.83 11.67
C VAL A 182 12.62 3.37 11.78
N PHE A 183 13.37 3.03 12.83
CA PHE A 183 13.89 1.67 13.01
C PHE A 183 12.78 0.64 13.28
N LYS A 184 11.76 1.02 14.06
CA LYS A 184 10.62 0.13 14.34
C LYS A 184 9.80 -0.12 13.07
N LEU A 185 9.59 0.92 12.27
CA LEU A 185 8.85 0.84 11.03
C LEU A 185 9.64 0.10 9.94
N LEU A 186 10.96 0.27 9.87
CA LEU A 186 11.83 -0.53 9.01
C LEU A 186 11.79 -2.02 9.36
N GLY A 187 11.86 -2.37 10.65
CA GLY A 187 11.74 -3.78 11.07
C GLY A 187 10.42 -4.41 10.62
N LEU A 188 9.32 -3.68 10.76
CA LEU A 188 8.01 -4.10 10.24
C LEU A 188 7.99 -4.16 8.70
N LEU A 189 8.64 -3.24 7.99
CA LEU A 189 8.70 -3.31 6.53
C LEU A 189 9.48 -4.51 6.00
N ILE A 190 10.51 -4.96 6.71
CA ILE A 190 11.22 -6.21 6.37
C ILE A 190 10.27 -7.41 6.51
N VAL A 191 9.46 -7.46 7.56
CA VAL A 191 8.43 -8.51 7.69
C VAL A 191 7.38 -8.37 6.58
N ALA A 192 6.98 -7.13 6.26
CA ALA A 192 6.02 -6.84 5.20
C ALA A 192 6.52 -7.34 3.83
N SER A 193 7.81 -7.16 3.52
CA SER A 193 8.37 -7.60 2.25
C SER A 193 8.41 -9.12 2.15
N LEU A 194 8.76 -9.83 3.22
CA LEU A 194 8.72 -11.30 3.27
C LEU A 194 7.30 -11.83 3.10
N VAL A 195 6.34 -11.28 3.84
CA VAL A 195 4.92 -11.65 3.77
C VAL A 195 4.34 -11.30 2.39
N GLY A 196 4.76 -10.18 1.80
CA GLY A 196 4.35 -9.72 0.48
C GLY A 196 4.74 -10.66 -0.67
N GLN A 197 5.74 -11.51 -0.48
CA GLN A 197 6.16 -12.50 -1.48
C GLN A 197 5.28 -13.75 -1.51
N LEU A 198 4.45 -14.01 -0.49
CA LEU A 198 3.66 -15.24 -0.39
C LEU A 198 2.77 -15.52 -1.62
N PRO A 199 2.02 -14.54 -2.18
CA PRO A 199 1.20 -14.76 -3.37
C PRO A 199 2.00 -14.96 -4.66
N ASN A 200 3.30 -14.64 -4.65
CA ASN A 200 4.20 -14.72 -5.79
C ASN A 200 5.13 -15.95 -5.73
N MET A 201 4.95 -16.83 -4.73
CA MET A 201 5.69 -18.09 -4.68
C MET A 201 5.21 -19.01 -5.81
N GLU A 202 6.10 -19.85 -6.33
CA GLU A 202 5.79 -20.83 -7.40
C GLU A 202 4.54 -21.68 -7.10
N ALA A 203 4.37 -22.10 -5.85
CA ALA A 203 3.19 -22.81 -5.39
C ALA A 203 1.89 -21.99 -5.49
N ALA A 204 1.96 -20.67 -5.30
CA ALA A 204 0.83 -19.74 -5.40
C ALA A 204 0.49 -19.37 -6.86
N GLU A 205 1.45 -19.48 -7.79
CA GLU A 205 1.17 -19.27 -9.21
C GLU A 205 0.17 -20.31 -9.72
N THR A 206 0.44 -21.58 -9.44
CA THR A 206 -0.32 -22.73 -9.93
C THR A 206 -1.53 -23.08 -9.07
N ASN A 207 -1.50 -22.81 -7.76
CA ASN A 207 -2.57 -23.16 -6.84
C ASN A 207 -3.35 -21.94 -6.33
N ARG A 208 -4.61 -21.82 -6.76
CA ARG A 208 -5.53 -20.74 -6.35
C ARG A 208 -5.77 -20.67 -4.84
N ILE A 209 -5.78 -21.82 -4.14
CA ILE A 209 -5.98 -21.85 -2.68
C ILE A 209 -4.75 -21.26 -1.98
N VAL A 210 -3.54 -21.64 -2.42
CA VAL A 210 -2.28 -21.12 -1.87
C VAL A 210 -2.17 -19.61 -2.10
N PHE A 211 -2.55 -19.14 -3.30
CA PHE A 211 -2.64 -17.70 -3.59
C PHE A 211 -3.61 -16.98 -2.63
N GLY A 212 -4.83 -17.49 -2.47
CA GLY A 212 -5.82 -16.91 -1.57
C GLY A 212 -5.35 -16.85 -0.12
N LEU A 213 -4.67 -17.89 0.37
CA LEU A 213 -4.06 -17.91 1.70
C LEU A 213 -2.93 -16.89 1.83
N GLY A 214 -2.06 -16.76 0.82
CA GLY A 214 -1.00 -15.74 0.80
C GLY A 214 -1.57 -14.32 0.88
N VAL A 215 -2.61 -14.03 0.09
CA VAL A 215 -3.31 -12.74 0.13
C VAL A 215 -3.96 -12.51 1.48
N PHE A 216 -4.61 -13.53 2.06
CA PHE A 216 -5.20 -13.43 3.39
C PHE A 216 -4.16 -13.06 4.45
N ILE A 217 -2.99 -13.71 4.45
CA ILE A 217 -1.90 -13.40 5.39
C ILE A 217 -1.39 -11.97 5.20
N ILE A 218 -1.25 -11.50 3.96
CA ILE A 218 -0.92 -10.10 3.67
C ILE A 218 -1.97 -9.16 4.24
N SER A 219 -3.26 -9.44 4.04
CA SER A 219 -4.34 -8.60 4.54
C SER A 219 -4.38 -8.57 6.07
N LEU A 220 -4.11 -9.70 6.74
CA LEU A 220 -3.93 -9.77 8.20
C LEU A 220 -2.82 -8.81 8.64
N TYR A 221 -1.67 -8.90 7.98
CA TYR A 221 -0.50 -8.08 8.26
C TYR A 221 -0.77 -6.59 8.03
N GLN A 222 -1.43 -6.23 6.93
CA GLN A 222 -1.78 -4.86 6.59
C GLN A 222 -2.74 -4.25 7.62
N ALA A 223 -3.74 -5.01 8.07
CA ALA A 223 -4.64 -4.57 9.13
C ALA A 223 -3.90 -4.29 10.44
N PHE A 224 -2.98 -5.18 10.83
CA PHE A 224 -2.13 -4.97 12.00
C PHE A 224 -1.25 -3.72 11.85
N MET A 225 -0.62 -3.53 10.69
CA MET A 225 0.20 -2.35 10.39
C MET A 225 -0.59 -1.05 10.50
N ASN A 226 -1.80 -1.01 9.94
CA ASN A 226 -2.68 0.16 10.04
C ASN A 226 -3.02 0.50 11.49
N LEU A 227 -3.34 -0.50 12.31
CA LEU A 227 -3.57 -0.29 13.74
C LEU A 227 -2.31 0.22 14.46
N TYR A 228 -1.15 -0.35 14.15
CA TYR A 228 0.11 0.06 14.76
C TYR A 228 0.43 1.52 14.42
N ILE A 229 0.32 1.90 13.14
CA ILE A 229 0.56 3.28 12.70
C ILE A 229 -0.49 4.24 13.29
N ALA A 230 -1.77 3.87 13.30
CA ALA A 230 -2.81 4.67 13.94
C ALA A 230 -2.53 4.88 15.44
N ASN A 231 -1.98 3.88 16.14
CA ASN A 231 -1.55 4.03 17.53
C ASN A 231 -0.34 4.97 17.68
N LEU A 232 0.60 4.96 16.72
CA LEU A 232 1.66 5.98 16.66
C LEU A 232 1.09 7.38 16.43
N CYS A 233 0.10 7.53 15.56
CA CYS A 233 -0.60 8.81 15.37
C CYS A 233 -1.29 9.30 16.65
N LYS A 234 -1.85 8.38 17.45
CA LYS A 234 -2.42 8.69 18.77
C LYS A 234 -1.37 9.19 19.76
N ALA A 235 -0.21 8.54 19.82
CA ALA A 235 0.83 8.82 20.80
C ALA A 235 1.62 10.11 20.52
N GLU A 236 1.57 10.64 19.30
CA GLU A 236 2.32 11.83 18.86
C GLU A 236 1.48 13.12 18.76
N LYS A 237 0.23 13.06 19.25
CA LYS A 237 -0.60 14.24 19.57
C LYS A 237 -0.18 14.82 20.91
#